data_AF-A0AAW0XS12-F1
#
_entry.id   AF-A0AAW0XS12-F1
#
_cell.length_a   1.000
_cell.length_b   1.000
_cell.length_c   1.000
_cell.angle_alpha   90.00
_cell.angle_beta   90.00
_cell.angle_gamma   90.00
#
_symmetry.space_group_name_H-M   'P 1'
#
loop_
_entity.id
_entity.type
_entity.pdbx_description
1 polymer ?
#
loop_
_entity_poly.entity_id
_entity_poly.type
_entity_poly.pdbx_seq_one_letter_code
_entity_poly.pdbx_strand_id
1 'polypeptide(L)'
;ACDPRCRTCSGSGHRNCLSCYKGATLHRRETGAECLTKCYHRHYLALDNTCQTCHSSCSVCTLNMASTSTSICLHCKSSHKFHEGERCVHECSHGYFHDTESESCQRCHPRCVTCTGPFMNNCKTCLNGAKLIDTGICEDSVCPKGTYLSLEKTCQSCEGDCDTCSSDGSLCLTCPPTKHLLYGKCVNKCPHMFYADNSANGECRECHWTCERCLGPSEADCLTCG
;
A
#
# COMPACT_ATOMS: atom_id res chain seq x y z
N ALA A 1 -14.56 17.61 20.50
CA ALA A 1 -13.18 17.43 20.98
C ALA A 1 -12.64 18.77 21.49
N CYS A 2 -11.72 18.77 22.46
CA CYS A 2 -11.09 19.98 22.97
C CYS A 2 -10.03 20.53 22.00
N ASP A 3 -9.71 21.83 22.12
CA ASP A 3 -8.51 22.37 21.47
C ASP A 3 -7.27 21.56 21.93
N PRO A 4 -6.38 21.16 21.02
CA PRO A 4 -5.20 20.36 21.31
C PRO A 4 -4.26 20.93 22.39
N ARG A 5 -4.30 22.24 22.65
CA ARG A 5 -3.49 22.91 23.68
C ARG A 5 -4.02 22.70 25.10
N CYS A 6 -5.23 22.13 25.23
CA CYS A 6 -5.96 22.09 26.48
C CYS A 6 -6.20 20.64 26.93
N ARG A 7 -6.02 20.41 28.22
CA ARG A 7 -6.19 19.08 28.82
C ARG A 7 -7.66 18.76 29.03
N THR A 8 -8.43 19.74 29.50
CA THR A 8 -9.88 19.68 29.58
C THR A 8 -10.48 20.98 29.05
N CYS A 9 -11.68 20.92 28.50
CA CYS A 9 -12.36 22.06 27.90
C CYS A 9 -13.87 22.02 28.13
N SER A 10 -14.52 23.17 28.03
CA SER A 10 -15.97 23.33 27.95
C SER A 10 -16.49 23.34 26.50
N GLY A 11 -15.60 23.40 25.51
CA GLY A 11 -15.94 23.43 24.08
C GLY A 11 -14.70 23.31 23.18
N SER A 12 -14.91 23.29 21.86
CA SER A 12 -13.85 23.06 20.86
C SER A 12 -12.92 24.24 20.60
N GLY A 13 -13.30 25.46 20.99
CA GLY A 13 -12.49 26.67 20.80
C GLY A 13 -11.26 26.75 21.71
N HIS A 14 -10.21 27.41 21.24
CA HIS A 14 -8.95 27.60 21.97
C HIS A 14 -9.05 28.42 23.27
N ARG A 15 -10.19 29.11 23.48
CA ARG A 15 -10.52 29.89 24.69
C ARG A 15 -11.50 29.16 25.62
N ASN A 16 -11.82 27.91 25.34
CA ASN A 16 -12.76 27.13 26.15
C ASN A 16 -12.04 26.17 27.10
N CYS A 17 -10.83 26.51 27.52
CA CYS A 17 -9.97 25.61 28.27
C CYS A 17 -10.24 25.67 29.77
N LEU A 18 -10.44 24.50 30.38
CA LEU A 18 -10.69 24.37 31.82
C LEU A 18 -9.42 24.01 32.59
N SER A 19 -8.52 23.23 31.97
CA SER A 19 -7.21 22.90 32.52
C SER A 19 -6.15 22.74 31.43
N CYS A 20 -4.89 22.96 31.79
CA CYS A 20 -3.74 22.90 30.90
C CYS A 20 -2.85 21.69 31.21
N TYR A 21 -2.05 21.29 30.22
CA TYR A 21 -0.97 20.32 30.43
C TYR A 21 0.15 20.91 31.29
N LYS A 22 0.95 20.04 31.91
CA LYS A 22 2.05 20.43 32.81
C LYS A 22 3.02 21.35 32.07
N GLY A 23 3.37 22.49 32.68
CA GLY A 23 4.24 23.52 32.09
C GLY A 23 3.53 24.57 31.22
N ALA A 24 2.23 24.42 30.97
CA ALA A 24 1.36 25.48 30.46
C ALA A 24 0.54 26.10 31.60
N THR A 25 0.36 27.42 31.56
CA THR A 25 -0.42 28.19 32.53
C THR A 25 -1.77 28.58 31.93
N LEU A 26 -2.84 28.36 32.69
CA LEU A 26 -4.19 28.78 32.30
C LEU A 26 -4.32 30.30 32.49
N HIS A 27 -4.59 31.00 31.41
CA HIS A 27 -4.85 32.44 31.42
C HIS A 27 -6.34 32.69 31.16
N ARG A 28 -7.02 33.29 32.15
CA ARG A 28 -8.43 33.68 32.02
C ARG A 28 -8.52 35.14 31.57
N ARG A 29 -9.28 35.37 30.51
CA ARG A 29 -9.71 36.68 30.02
C ARG A 29 -11.24 36.75 30.07
N GLU A 30 -11.81 37.95 29.93
CA GLU A 30 -13.27 38.15 29.88
C GLU A 30 -13.94 37.32 28.78
N THR A 31 -13.23 37.07 27.67
CA THR A 31 -13.69 36.29 26.52
C THR A 31 -13.46 34.78 26.63
N GLY A 32 -12.96 34.27 27.75
CA GLY A 32 -12.66 32.84 27.94
C GLY A 32 -11.26 32.56 28.50
N ALA A 33 -10.89 31.29 28.58
CA ALA A 33 -9.64 30.81 29.18
C ALA A 33 -8.79 30.02 28.18
N GLU A 34 -7.52 30.39 28.04
CA GLU A 34 -6.56 29.78 27.11
C GLU A 34 -5.31 29.27 27.84
N CYS A 35 -4.67 28.24 27.31
CA CYS A 35 -3.43 27.70 27.84
C CYS A 35 -2.21 28.33 27.15
N LEU A 36 -1.36 29.02 27.90
CA LEU A 36 -0.14 29.65 27.42
C LEU A 36 1.10 28.92 27.95
N THR A 37 2.14 28.76 27.12
CA THR A 37 3.43 28.18 27.51
C THR A 37 4.49 29.27 27.63
N LYS A 38 5.60 28.99 28.34
CA LYS A 38 6.77 29.88 28.42
C LYS A 38 7.66 29.82 27.17
N CYS A 39 7.35 28.96 26.20
CA CYS A 39 8.15 28.78 25.01
C CYS A 39 7.95 29.95 24.03
N TYR A 40 9.01 30.34 23.32
CA TYR A 40 8.97 31.39 22.31
C TYR A 40 8.13 30.98 21.08
N HIS A 41 7.77 31.95 20.25
CA HIS A 41 7.09 31.69 18.97
C HIS A 41 7.80 30.59 18.16
N ARG A 42 7.00 29.72 17.52
CA ARG A 42 7.45 28.53 16.75
C ARG A 42 8.10 27.44 17.60
N HIS A 43 7.81 27.40 18.90
CA HIS A 43 8.18 26.27 19.75
C HIS A 43 6.94 25.72 20.44
N TYR A 44 6.96 24.42 20.73
CA TYR A 44 5.97 23.76 21.58
C TYR A 44 6.65 23.19 22.82
N LEU A 45 5.85 22.97 23.87
CA LEU A 45 6.32 22.33 25.09
C LEU A 45 6.23 20.81 24.92
N ALA A 46 7.37 20.14 24.94
CA ALA A 46 7.45 18.68 24.89
C ALA A 46 7.17 18.05 26.28
N LEU A 47 6.96 16.72 26.31
CA LEU A 47 6.62 15.97 27.54
C LEU A 47 7.70 16.04 28.63
N ASP A 48 8.94 16.26 28.23
CA ASP A 48 10.11 16.43 29.10
C ASP A 48 10.25 17.87 29.65
N ASN A 49 9.26 18.73 29.41
CA ASN A 49 9.28 20.17 29.70
C ASN A 49 10.36 20.96 28.95
N THR A 50 10.90 20.44 27.84
CA THR A 50 11.76 21.22 26.95
C THR A 50 10.94 21.94 25.88
N CYS A 51 11.43 23.10 25.43
CA CYS A 51 10.84 23.80 24.29
C CYS A 51 11.46 23.27 23.00
N GLN A 52 10.68 22.54 22.20
CA GLN A 52 11.12 22.02 20.90
C GLN A 52 10.58 22.89 19.77
N THR A 53 11.36 23.02 18.70
CA THR A 53 11.00 23.82 17.53
C THR A 53 9.90 23.14 16.73
N CYS A 54 8.89 23.89 16.30
CA CYS A 54 7.93 23.43 15.30
C CYS A 54 8.65 23.08 13.99
N HIS A 55 8.03 22.24 13.15
CA HIS A 55 8.48 22.05 11.78
C HIS A 55 8.58 23.41 11.05
N SER A 56 9.54 23.55 10.14
CA SER A 56 9.88 24.82 9.48
C SER A 56 8.71 25.41 8.68
N SER A 57 7.76 24.59 8.24
CA SER A 57 6.54 24.98 7.54
C SER A 57 5.44 25.55 8.46
N CYS A 58 5.57 25.39 9.77
CA CYS A 58 4.53 25.68 10.75
C CYS A 58 4.78 27.02 11.46
N SER A 59 3.73 27.82 11.66
CA SER A 59 3.78 29.07 12.41
C SER A 59 3.41 28.87 13.89
N VAL A 60 2.44 28.00 14.16
CA VAL A 60 1.99 27.65 15.52
C VAL A 60 1.78 26.13 15.59
N CYS A 61 2.44 25.46 16.53
CA CYS A 61 2.30 24.02 16.74
C CYS A 61 2.06 23.68 18.22
N THR A 62 1.60 22.46 18.47
CA THR A 62 1.45 21.87 19.80
C THR A 62 2.06 20.47 19.82
N LEU A 63 2.24 19.89 21.00
CA LEU A 63 2.64 18.49 21.15
C LEU A 63 1.61 17.54 20.53
N ASN A 64 2.08 16.52 19.80
CA ASN A 64 1.26 15.41 19.36
C ASN A 64 1.11 14.39 20.49
N MET A 65 -0.09 14.22 21.04
CA MET A 65 -0.33 13.26 22.13
C MET A 65 -0.34 11.80 21.65
N ALA A 66 -0.51 11.56 20.34
CA ALA A 66 -0.43 10.22 19.76
C ALA A 66 1.03 9.79 19.49
N SER A 67 1.99 10.72 19.54
CA SER A 67 3.39 10.46 19.23
C SER A 67 4.27 11.39 20.06
N THR A 68 4.90 10.84 21.10
CA THR A 68 5.62 11.58 22.16
C THR A 68 6.81 12.44 21.69
N SER A 69 7.20 12.33 20.43
CA SER A 69 8.37 13.01 19.84
C SER A 69 8.01 13.98 18.73
N THR A 70 6.71 14.27 18.53
CA THR A 70 6.28 15.02 17.37
C THR A 70 5.27 16.12 17.69
N SER A 71 5.05 17.02 16.73
CA SER A 71 4.23 18.22 16.90
C SER A 71 3.07 18.26 15.90
N ILE A 72 1.87 18.63 16.35
CA ILE A 72 0.74 18.93 15.47
C ILE A 72 0.83 20.41 15.08
N CYS A 73 0.87 20.69 13.79
CA CYS A 73 0.78 22.06 13.31
C CYS A 73 -0.66 22.56 13.38
N LEU A 74 -0.89 23.68 14.07
CA LEU A 74 -2.19 24.33 14.18
C LEU A 74 -2.38 25.41 13.12
N HIS A 75 -1.30 26.10 12.76
CA HIS A 75 -1.32 27.14 11.73
C HIS A 75 -0.11 27.02 10.83
N CYS A 76 -0.37 26.94 9.53
CA CYS A 76 0.65 26.98 8.51
C CYS A 76 1.24 28.38 8.35
N LYS A 77 2.47 28.48 7.85
CA LYS A 77 2.99 29.76 7.32
C LYS A 77 2.23 30.10 6.02
N SER A 78 2.12 31.38 5.68
CA SER A 78 1.34 31.87 4.52
C SER A 78 1.72 31.23 3.17
N SER A 79 2.93 30.68 3.05
CA SER A 79 3.40 29.93 1.88
C SER A 79 2.86 28.51 1.76
N HIS A 80 2.11 28.01 2.74
CA HIS A 80 1.60 26.63 2.79
C HIS A 80 0.12 26.63 3.15
N LYS A 81 -0.68 25.85 2.42
CA LYS A 81 -2.14 25.88 2.51
C LYS A 81 -2.72 24.66 3.23
N PHE A 82 -2.09 23.49 3.07
CA PHE A 82 -2.70 22.23 3.48
C PHE A 82 -1.91 21.54 4.57
N HIS A 83 -2.63 20.94 5.52
CA HIS A 83 -2.03 20.09 6.54
C HIS A 83 -1.79 18.69 5.98
N GLU A 84 -0.55 18.22 6.04
CA GLU A 84 -0.16 16.85 5.70
C GLU A 84 0.47 16.19 6.93
N GLY A 85 -0.38 15.75 7.86
CA GLY A 85 0.04 15.34 9.20
C GLY A 85 0.62 16.51 10.00
N GLU A 86 1.92 16.48 10.24
CA GLU A 86 2.62 17.43 11.12
C GLU A 86 3.24 18.61 10.36
N ARG A 87 3.29 18.49 9.04
CA ARG A 87 3.83 19.51 8.13
C ARG A 87 2.70 20.21 7.42
N CYS A 88 3.01 21.43 6.99
CA CYS A 88 2.17 22.19 6.10
C CYS A 88 2.82 22.18 4.73
N VAL A 89 2.03 21.93 3.69
CA VAL A 89 2.50 21.85 2.32
C VAL A 89 1.71 22.83 1.44
N HIS A 90 2.34 23.25 0.34
CA HIS A 90 1.66 24.07 -0.66
C HIS A 90 0.74 23.23 -1.55
N GLU A 91 1.18 22.02 -1.88
CA GLU A 91 0.42 20.98 -2.58
C GLU A 91 0.64 19.65 -1.86
N CYS A 92 -0.37 18.78 -1.88
CA CYS A 92 -0.27 17.47 -1.24
C CYS A 92 0.80 16.62 -1.93
N SER A 93 1.66 16.01 -1.12
CA SER A 93 2.71 15.12 -1.62
C SER A 93 2.12 13.89 -2.34
N HIS A 94 2.95 13.19 -3.13
CA HIS A 94 2.58 11.89 -3.69
C HIS A 94 2.08 10.94 -2.59
N GLY A 95 1.01 10.20 -2.88
CA GLY A 95 0.28 9.39 -1.92
C GLY A 95 -0.80 10.13 -1.13
N TYR A 96 -0.98 11.44 -1.38
CA TYR A 96 -2.03 12.24 -0.77
C TYR A 96 -2.83 13.02 -1.82
N PHE A 97 -4.08 13.34 -1.50
CA PHE A 97 -4.94 14.24 -2.27
C PHE A 97 -5.46 15.35 -1.38
N HIS A 98 -5.77 16.50 -1.99
CA HIS A 98 -6.42 17.60 -1.29
C HIS A 98 -7.90 17.27 -1.11
N ASP A 99 -8.31 17.09 0.13
CA ASP A 99 -9.70 16.91 0.51
C ASP A 99 -10.33 18.28 0.79
N THR A 100 -11.27 18.69 -0.07
CA THR A 100 -11.90 20.02 -0.01
C THR A 100 -12.84 20.19 1.19
N GLU A 101 -13.30 19.09 1.79
CA GLU A 101 -14.18 19.14 2.96
C GLU A 101 -13.39 19.43 4.25
N SER A 102 -12.23 18.79 4.42
CA SER A 102 -11.35 18.99 5.56
C SER A 102 -10.25 20.05 5.36
N GLU A 103 -10.13 20.62 4.16
CA GLU A 103 -9.03 21.50 3.73
C GLU A 103 -7.63 20.93 4.06
N SER A 104 -7.49 19.60 3.96
CA SER A 104 -6.28 18.89 4.37
C SER A 104 -5.84 17.85 3.34
N CYS A 105 -4.59 17.41 3.44
CA CYS A 105 -4.06 16.34 2.60
C CYS A 105 -4.41 14.98 3.21
N GLN A 106 -5.32 14.26 2.56
CA GLN A 106 -5.75 12.92 2.94
C GLN A 106 -5.02 11.87 2.12
N ARG A 107 -4.79 10.68 2.70
CA ARG A 107 -4.06 9.61 2.01
C ARG A 107 -4.88 9.03 0.86
N CYS A 108 -4.21 8.77 -0.25
CA CYS A 108 -4.72 7.95 -1.34
C CYS A 108 -4.87 6.48 -0.91
N HIS A 109 -5.62 5.71 -1.71
CA HIS A 109 -5.58 4.25 -1.63
C HIS A 109 -4.13 3.74 -1.79
N PRO A 110 -3.69 2.70 -1.05
CA PRO A 110 -2.29 2.26 -1.04
C PRO A 110 -1.70 1.83 -2.40
N ARG A 111 -2.55 1.55 -3.39
CA ARG A 111 -2.12 1.19 -4.76
C ARG A 111 -1.92 2.40 -5.68
N CYS A 112 -2.34 3.60 -5.27
CA CYS A 112 -2.17 4.81 -6.05
C CYS A 112 -0.90 5.58 -5.64
N VAL A 113 -0.20 6.17 -6.60
CA VAL A 113 0.84 7.20 -6.36
C VAL A 113 0.22 8.59 -6.32
N THR A 114 -0.78 8.85 -7.15
CA THR A 114 -1.61 10.07 -7.08
C THR A 114 -3.07 9.68 -7.23
N CYS A 115 -3.98 10.45 -6.61
CA CYS A 115 -5.40 10.14 -6.62
C CYS A 115 -6.26 11.42 -6.55
N THR A 116 -7.56 11.27 -6.81
CA THR A 116 -8.58 12.32 -6.58
C THR A 116 -9.41 12.09 -5.33
N GLY A 117 -9.19 10.97 -4.65
CA GLY A 117 -9.99 10.53 -3.51
C GLY A 117 -9.39 9.29 -2.85
N PRO A 118 -9.99 8.85 -1.73
CA PRO A 118 -9.43 7.79 -0.90
C PRO A 118 -9.69 6.38 -1.46
N PHE A 119 -10.59 6.24 -2.44
CA PHE A 119 -11.03 4.95 -2.95
C PHE A 119 -10.11 4.39 -4.04
N MET A 120 -10.13 3.05 -4.21
CA MET A 120 -9.29 2.33 -5.16
C MET A 120 -9.52 2.72 -6.63
N ASN A 121 -10.72 3.22 -6.97
CA ASN A 121 -11.09 3.69 -8.30
C ASN A 121 -10.85 5.20 -8.50
N ASN A 122 -10.14 5.85 -7.58
CA ASN A 122 -9.79 7.27 -7.69
C ASN A 122 -8.30 7.46 -8.00
N CYS A 123 -7.59 6.43 -8.46
CA CYS A 123 -6.19 6.58 -8.82
C CYS A 123 -6.04 7.39 -10.12
N LYS A 124 -5.04 8.27 -10.13
CA LYS A 124 -4.54 8.97 -11.33
C LYS A 124 -3.24 8.36 -11.83
N THR A 125 -2.42 7.86 -10.92
CA THR A 125 -1.20 7.11 -11.24
C THR A 125 -1.01 5.97 -10.26
N CYS A 126 -0.37 4.90 -10.71
CA CYS A 126 -0.27 3.65 -9.97
C CYS A 126 1.11 3.40 -9.40
N LEU A 127 1.15 2.72 -8.25
CA LEU A 127 2.39 2.31 -7.61
C LEU A 127 3.01 1.12 -8.35
N ASN A 128 4.33 1.00 -8.32
CA ASN A 128 5.08 -0.17 -8.76
C ASN A 128 4.94 -0.59 -10.25
N GLY A 129 4.45 0.29 -11.12
CA GLY A 129 4.32 -0.01 -12.55
C GLY A 129 3.02 -0.74 -12.92
N ALA A 130 2.07 -0.84 -11.97
CA ALA A 130 0.70 -1.23 -12.25
C ALA A 130 0.07 -0.32 -13.30
N LYS A 131 -0.86 -0.87 -14.10
CA LYS A 131 -1.55 -0.14 -15.16
C LYS A 131 -2.82 0.47 -14.61
N LEU A 132 -3.04 1.74 -14.93
CA LEU A 132 -4.32 2.40 -14.68
C LEU A 132 -5.32 1.95 -15.75
N ILE A 133 -6.41 1.33 -15.34
CA ILE A 133 -7.53 0.99 -16.22
C ILE A 133 -8.58 2.11 -16.21
N ASP A 134 -9.47 2.14 -17.22
CA ASP A 134 -10.42 3.25 -17.45
C ASP A 134 -11.36 3.53 -16.26
N THR A 135 -11.55 2.55 -15.38
CA THR A 135 -12.34 2.71 -14.14
C THR A 135 -11.59 3.47 -13.04
N GLY A 136 -10.35 3.92 -13.27
CA GLY A 136 -9.52 4.62 -12.28
C GLY A 136 -8.88 3.69 -11.25
N ILE A 137 -8.88 2.38 -11.53
CA ILE A 137 -8.29 1.34 -10.68
C ILE A 137 -6.87 1.04 -11.15
N CYS A 138 -5.96 0.85 -10.20
CA CYS A 138 -4.62 0.33 -10.47
C CYS A 138 -4.63 -1.20 -10.41
N GLU A 139 -4.53 -1.82 -11.57
CA GLU A 139 -4.37 -3.26 -11.70
C GLU A 139 -2.89 -3.57 -11.88
N ASP A 140 -2.39 -4.55 -11.12
CA ASP A 140 -1.04 -5.04 -11.37
C ASP A 140 -0.97 -5.47 -12.83
N SER A 141 0.14 -5.13 -13.50
CA SER A 141 0.36 -5.46 -14.90
C SER A 141 0.44 -6.98 -15.01
N VAL A 142 -0.71 -7.62 -15.15
CA VAL A 142 -0.81 -9.02 -15.55
C VAL A 142 -0.32 -9.03 -16.98
N CYS A 143 0.95 -9.40 -17.14
CA CYS A 143 1.52 -9.66 -18.43
C CYS A 143 0.60 -10.67 -19.15
N PRO A 144 0.26 -10.46 -20.43
CA PRO A 144 -0.63 -11.36 -21.16
C PRO A 144 -0.12 -12.81 -21.09
N LYS A 145 -1.01 -13.78 -21.30
CA LYS A 145 -0.63 -15.20 -21.31
C LYS A 145 0.60 -15.44 -22.18
N GLY A 146 1.53 -16.25 -21.66
CA GLY A 146 2.83 -16.51 -22.28
C GLY A 146 3.88 -15.42 -22.08
N THR A 147 3.63 -14.47 -21.19
CA THR A 147 4.62 -13.47 -20.77
C THR A 147 4.71 -13.35 -19.25
N TYR A 148 5.88 -12.98 -18.74
CA TYR A 148 6.13 -12.70 -17.33
C TYR A 148 6.64 -11.28 -17.13
N LEU A 149 6.47 -10.76 -15.92
CA LEU A 149 6.97 -9.43 -15.56
C LEU A 149 8.46 -9.50 -15.22
N SER A 150 9.29 -8.89 -16.04
CA SER A 150 10.73 -8.79 -15.83
C SER A 150 11.08 -7.82 -14.68
N LEU A 151 12.33 -7.89 -14.19
CA LEU A 151 12.88 -6.93 -13.21
C LEU A 151 12.82 -5.48 -13.71
N GLU A 152 12.86 -5.29 -15.03
CA GLU A 152 12.72 -3.98 -15.68
C GLU A 152 11.25 -3.51 -15.80
N LYS A 153 10.30 -4.25 -15.21
CA LYS A 153 8.85 -4.01 -15.29
C LYS A 153 8.28 -4.03 -16.71
N THR A 154 8.94 -4.77 -17.60
CA THR A 154 8.50 -5.04 -18.96
C THR A 154 7.99 -6.48 -19.05
N CYS A 155 6.95 -6.72 -19.85
CA CYS A 155 6.47 -8.07 -20.10
C CYS A 155 7.38 -8.76 -21.11
N GLN A 156 8.09 -9.80 -20.67
CA GLN A 156 8.95 -10.62 -21.52
C GLN A 156 8.28 -11.95 -21.81
N SER A 157 8.51 -12.49 -23.00
CA SER A 157 7.97 -13.80 -23.39
C SER A 157 8.60 -14.90 -22.54
N CYS A 158 7.77 -15.83 -22.10
CA CYS A 158 8.23 -17.04 -21.45
C CYS A 158 9.03 -17.91 -22.43
N GLU A 159 9.91 -18.76 -21.90
CA GLU A 159 10.63 -19.73 -22.72
C GLU A 159 9.70 -20.90 -23.12
N GLY A 160 9.37 -20.97 -24.41
CA GLY A 160 8.45 -21.98 -24.96
C GLY A 160 6.97 -21.56 -24.94
N ASP A 161 6.09 -22.42 -25.47
CA ASP A 161 4.65 -22.17 -25.55
C ASP A 161 3.93 -22.50 -24.23
N CYS A 162 4.09 -21.65 -23.21
CA CYS A 162 3.35 -21.76 -21.96
C CYS A 162 2.34 -20.63 -21.76
N ASP A 163 1.30 -20.87 -20.96
CA ASP A 163 0.29 -19.87 -20.58
C ASP A 163 0.79 -18.98 -19.44
N THR A 164 1.52 -19.56 -18.47
CA THR A 164 2.20 -18.83 -17.39
C THR A 164 3.57 -19.45 -17.11
N CYS A 165 4.54 -18.64 -16.70
CA CYS A 165 5.89 -19.07 -16.35
C CYS A 165 6.42 -18.38 -15.09
N SER A 166 7.55 -18.86 -14.60
CA SER A 166 8.28 -18.30 -13.46
C SER A 166 8.75 -16.86 -13.72
N SER A 167 9.16 -16.18 -12.65
CA SER A 167 9.60 -14.77 -12.68
C SER A 167 10.86 -14.51 -13.53
N ASP A 168 11.58 -15.56 -13.91
CA ASP A 168 12.75 -15.55 -14.79
C ASP A 168 12.44 -16.09 -16.21
N GLY A 169 11.19 -16.48 -16.48
CA GLY A 169 10.76 -16.99 -17.78
C GLY A 169 11.18 -18.43 -18.12
N SER A 170 12.07 -19.02 -17.32
CA SER A 170 12.73 -20.31 -17.59
C SER A 170 11.84 -21.53 -17.40
N LEU A 171 10.88 -21.45 -16.47
CA LEU A 171 10.04 -22.58 -16.07
C LEU A 171 8.58 -22.28 -16.35
N CYS A 172 7.93 -23.14 -17.12
CA CYS A 172 6.49 -23.12 -17.32
C CYS A 172 5.76 -23.55 -16.03
N LEU A 173 4.73 -22.81 -15.65
CA LEU A 173 3.82 -23.12 -14.55
C LEU A 173 2.47 -23.66 -15.06
N THR A 174 1.97 -23.17 -16.20
CA THR A 174 0.75 -23.68 -16.82
C THR A 174 0.89 -23.77 -18.34
N CYS A 175 0.37 -24.85 -18.92
CA CYS A 175 0.39 -25.08 -20.35
C CYS A 175 -0.94 -24.73 -21.02
N PRO A 176 -0.94 -24.45 -22.35
CA PRO A 176 -2.16 -24.40 -23.14
C PRO A 176 -2.92 -25.72 -23.06
N PRO A 177 -4.24 -25.73 -23.27
CA PRO A 177 -5.09 -26.93 -23.15
C PRO A 177 -4.73 -28.08 -24.12
N THR A 178 -3.87 -27.83 -25.11
CA THR A 178 -3.38 -28.83 -26.07
C THR A 178 -2.06 -29.49 -25.66
N LYS A 179 -1.43 -29.05 -24.56
CA LYS A 179 -0.12 -29.53 -24.09
C LYS A 179 -0.18 -29.92 -22.61
N HIS A 180 0.81 -30.69 -22.19
CA HIS A 180 0.93 -31.20 -20.84
C HIS A 180 2.18 -30.68 -20.13
N LEU A 181 2.06 -30.37 -18.83
CA LEU A 181 3.19 -29.89 -18.03
C LEU A 181 4.04 -31.07 -17.55
N LEU A 182 5.34 -31.03 -17.83
CA LEU A 182 6.33 -31.99 -17.34
C LEU A 182 7.59 -31.24 -16.90
N TYR A 183 7.91 -31.30 -15.60
CA TYR A 183 9.10 -30.68 -14.98
C TYR A 183 9.37 -29.24 -15.46
N GLY A 184 8.33 -28.40 -15.54
CA GLY A 184 8.47 -27.00 -15.95
C GLY A 184 8.56 -26.77 -17.47
N LYS A 185 8.20 -27.76 -18.31
CA LYS A 185 8.09 -27.62 -19.78
C LYS A 185 6.76 -28.15 -20.28
N CYS A 186 6.23 -27.52 -21.34
CA CYS A 186 5.04 -28.00 -22.02
C CYS A 186 5.39 -28.99 -23.13
N VAL A 187 4.88 -30.21 -23.04
CA VAL A 187 5.06 -31.28 -24.04
C VAL A 187 3.72 -31.63 -24.70
N ASN A 188 3.74 -32.02 -25.98
CA ASN A 188 2.51 -32.41 -26.68
C ASN A 188 1.97 -33.77 -26.22
N LYS A 189 2.83 -34.67 -25.75
CA LYS A 189 2.50 -35.99 -25.20
C LYS A 189 3.45 -36.32 -24.06
N CYS A 190 2.93 -36.98 -23.02
CA CYS A 190 3.77 -37.45 -21.93
C CYS A 190 4.70 -38.58 -22.43
N PRO A 191 5.99 -38.57 -22.04
CA PRO A 191 6.96 -39.59 -22.43
C PRO A 191 6.68 -40.94 -21.75
N HIS A 192 7.47 -41.97 -22.12
CA HIS A 192 7.41 -43.29 -21.47
C HIS A 192 7.53 -43.17 -19.94
N MET A 193 6.85 -44.04 -19.21
CA MET A 193 6.68 -43.97 -17.74
C MET A 193 5.80 -42.83 -17.22
N PHE A 194 5.21 -41.99 -18.08
CA PHE A 194 4.30 -40.92 -17.65
C PHE A 194 2.96 -40.99 -18.37
N TYR A 195 1.88 -40.66 -17.66
CA TYR A 195 0.54 -40.50 -18.22
C TYR A 195 0.06 -39.06 -18.04
N ALA A 196 -0.83 -38.61 -18.93
CA ALA A 196 -1.47 -37.31 -18.81
C ALA A 196 -2.62 -37.42 -17.79
N ASP A 197 -2.54 -36.65 -16.71
CA ASP A 197 -3.63 -36.57 -15.75
C ASP A 197 -4.82 -35.82 -16.35
N ASN A 198 -6.05 -36.30 -16.09
CA ASN A 198 -7.29 -35.70 -16.56
C ASN A 198 -7.69 -34.42 -15.77
N SER A 199 -6.81 -33.94 -14.90
CA SER A 199 -6.97 -32.65 -14.22
C SER A 199 -7.02 -31.50 -15.23
N ALA A 200 -7.74 -30.42 -14.90
CA ALA A 200 -7.93 -29.25 -15.78
C ALA A 200 -6.63 -28.57 -16.27
N ASN A 201 -5.48 -28.94 -15.68
CA ASN A 201 -4.17 -28.36 -15.94
C ASN A 201 -3.25 -29.30 -16.77
N GLY A 202 -3.70 -30.54 -17.06
CA GLY A 202 -3.01 -31.49 -17.93
C GLY A 202 -1.57 -31.80 -17.53
N GLU A 203 -1.30 -32.21 -16.30
CA GLU A 203 0.06 -32.52 -15.82
C GLU A 203 0.47 -33.97 -16.19
N CYS A 204 1.73 -34.17 -16.59
CA CYS A 204 2.29 -35.51 -16.80
C CYS A 204 2.72 -36.11 -15.45
N ARG A 205 2.12 -37.23 -15.05
CA ARG A 205 2.42 -37.93 -13.80
C ARG A 205 3.04 -39.29 -14.05
N GLU A 206 3.86 -39.75 -13.11
CA GLU A 206 4.54 -41.04 -13.21
C GLU A 206 3.53 -42.20 -13.14
N CYS A 207 3.78 -43.20 -13.98
CA CYS A 207 3.11 -44.49 -13.93
C CYS A 207 3.50 -45.29 -12.67
N HIS A 208 2.73 -46.32 -12.36
CA HIS A 208 3.18 -47.32 -11.40
C HIS A 208 4.51 -47.95 -11.86
N TRP A 209 5.42 -48.21 -10.92
CA TRP A 209 6.80 -48.64 -11.20
C TRP A 209 6.93 -49.97 -11.99
N THR A 210 5.87 -50.77 -12.00
CA THR A 210 5.78 -52.03 -12.79
C THR A 210 5.35 -51.81 -14.25
N CYS A 211 5.11 -50.57 -14.66
CA CYS A 211 4.46 -50.25 -15.93
C CYS A 211 5.26 -49.26 -16.79
N GLU A 212 5.52 -49.63 -18.05
CA GLU A 212 6.21 -48.77 -19.04
C GLU A 212 5.29 -47.75 -19.71
N ARG A 213 4.00 -48.10 -19.88
CA ARG A 213 2.95 -47.26 -20.45
C ARG A 213 1.65 -47.46 -19.70
N CYS A 214 1.10 -46.40 -19.13
CA CYS A 214 -0.14 -46.45 -18.35
C CYS A 214 -1.13 -45.36 -18.80
N LEU A 215 -2.41 -45.54 -18.42
CA LEU A 215 -3.46 -44.51 -18.52
C LEU A 215 -3.76 -43.85 -17.17
N GLY A 216 -3.14 -44.34 -16.09
CA GLY A 216 -3.41 -43.92 -14.72
C GLY A 216 -2.33 -44.40 -13.76
N PRO A 217 -2.42 -44.02 -12.48
CA PRO A 217 -1.38 -44.28 -11.49
C PRO A 217 -1.40 -45.72 -10.96
N SER A 218 -2.45 -46.50 -11.24
CA SER A 218 -2.63 -47.84 -10.68
C SER A 218 -2.04 -48.95 -11.58
N GLU A 219 -1.74 -50.10 -11.00
CA GLU A 219 -1.34 -51.30 -11.76
C GLU A 219 -2.40 -51.75 -12.77
N ALA A 220 -3.69 -51.52 -12.46
CA ALA A 220 -4.80 -51.89 -13.33
C ALA A 220 -4.89 -51.02 -14.59
N ASP A 221 -4.33 -49.80 -14.53
CA ASP A 221 -4.28 -48.87 -15.67
C ASP A 221 -3.05 -49.09 -16.56
N CYS A 222 -2.33 -50.18 -16.34
CA CYS A 222 -1.13 -50.51 -17.09
C CYS A 222 -1.45 -51.10 -18.46
N LEU A 223 -0.92 -50.47 -19.52
CA LEU A 223 -1.03 -50.95 -20.89
C LEU A 223 0.14 -51.85 -21.29
N THR A 224 1.30 -51.69 -20.66
CA THR A 224 2.52 -52.42 -21.04
C THR A 224 3.40 -52.56 -19.81
N CYS A 225 3.65 -53.81 -19.38
CA CYS A 225 4.51 -54.10 -18.24
C CYS A 225 5.98 -54.11 -18.67
N GLY A 226 6.85 -53.60 -17.78
CA GLY A 226 8.31 -53.61 -17.94
C GLY A 226 8.98 -54.72 -17.15
#